data_AF-A0A358FX62-F1
#
_entry.id   AF-A0A358FX62-F1
#
_cell.length_a   1.000
_cell.length_b   1.000
_cell.length_c   1.000
_cell.angle_alpha   90.00
_cell.angle_beta   90.00
_cell.angle_gamma   90.00
#
_symmetry.space_group_name_H-M   'P 1'
#
loop_
_entity.id
_entity.type
_entity.pdbx_description
1 polymer ?
#
loop_
_entity_poly.entity_id
_entity_poly.type
_entity_poly.pdbx_seq_one_letter_code
_entity_poly.pdbx_strand_id
1 'polypeptide(L)'
;MSRSTKVKFETTTVQFVRPLLGFNDDTFELAQHDADYPWFTLSVADADFPSFIVVDLAAAFTGLSLDIPDDIAADLNAQDIDDLLILGIVNVADGFTVNLAGPLVVNLIANTIAQVVQDTDLSTAAPLNGDN
;
A
#
# COMPACT_ATOMS: atom_id res chain seq x y z
N MET A 1 -28.65 6.99 -15.24
CA MET A 1 -27.70 8.11 -15.46
C MET A 1 -26.66 8.04 -14.36
N SER A 2 -25.51 7.41 -14.61
CA SER A 2 -24.41 7.37 -13.64
C SER A 2 -23.62 8.66 -13.76
N ARG A 3 -23.62 9.48 -12.71
CA ARG A 3 -22.69 10.61 -12.59
C ARG A 3 -21.34 10.02 -12.19
N SER A 4 -20.51 9.68 -13.17
CA SER A 4 -19.08 9.55 -12.95
C SER A 4 -18.51 10.96 -12.80
N THR A 5 -18.62 11.53 -11.60
CA THR A 5 -17.73 12.62 -11.22
C THR A 5 -16.33 12.00 -11.25
N LYS A 6 -15.52 12.35 -12.26
CA LYS A 6 -14.09 12.07 -12.25
C LYS A 6 -13.52 12.82 -11.05
N VAL A 7 -13.48 12.18 -9.89
CA VAL A 7 -12.60 12.61 -8.81
C VAL A 7 -11.20 12.50 -9.39
N LYS A 8 -10.50 13.63 -9.45
CA LYS A 8 -9.14 13.68 -9.95
C LYS A 8 -8.27 13.31 -8.75
N PHE A 9 -8.00 12.03 -8.62
CA PHE A 9 -7.08 11.52 -7.60
C PHE A 9 -5.68 12.07 -7.89
N GLU A 10 -4.93 12.45 -6.86
CA GLU A 10 -3.50 12.69 -7.04
C GLU A 10 -2.85 11.32 -7.26
N THR A 11 -2.29 11.13 -8.45
CA THR A 11 -1.70 9.87 -8.90
C THR A 11 -0.19 10.04 -8.99
N THR A 12 0.53 9.09 -8.41
CA THR A 12 1.99 9.00 -8.49
C THR A 12 2.36 7.65 -9.08
N THR A 13 3.17 7.66 -10.15
CA THR A 13 3.80 6.43 -10.65
C THR A 13 4.88 6.00 -9.67
N VAL A 14 4.80 4.77 -9.19
CA VAL A 14 5.77 4.15 -8.27
C VAL A 14 6.39 2.92 -8.90
N GLN A 15 7.65 2.68 -8.59
CA GLN A 15 8.41 1.53 -9.09
C GLN A 15 8.71 0.54 -7.97
N PHE A 16 8.33 -0.72 -8.17
CA PHE A 16 8.68 -1.82 -7.30
C PHE A 16 10.18 -2.10 -7.38
N VAL A 17 10.88 -1.88 -6.27
CA VAL A 17 12.34 -2.14 -6.18
C VAL A 17 12.65 -3.62 -6.02
N ARG A 18 11.63 -4.40 -5.66
CA ARG A 18 11.62 -5.87 -5.65
C ARG A 18 10.29 -6.35 -6.24
N PRO A 19 10.23 -7.48 -6.96
CA PRO A 19 8.99 -7.97 -7.57
C PRO A 19 7.85 -8.11 -6.55
N LEU A 20 6.66 -7.59 -6.88
CA LEU A 20 5.45 -7.85 -6.11
C LEU A 20 5.05 -9.33 -6.30
N LEU A 21 4.81 -10.05 -5.21
CA LEU A 21 4.50 -11.48 -5.28
C LEU A 21 3.22 -11.72 -6.11
N GLY A 22 3.35 -12.53 -7.17
CA GLY A 22 2.26 -12.84 -8.09
C GLY A 22 2.11 -11.90 -9.28
N PHE A 23 3.02 -10.91 -9.44
CA PHE A 23 3.00 -9.92 -10.52
C PHE A 23 4.34 -9.91 -11.26
N ASN A 24 4.28 -9.67 -12.56
CA ASN A 24 5.48 -9.53 -13.40
C ASN A 24 5.82 -8.06 -13.69
N ASP A 25 4.87 -7.15 -13.47
CA ASP A 25 5.05 -5.72 -13.64
C ASP A 25 5.83 -5.14 -12.45
N ASP A 26 6.64 -4.12 -12.73
CA ASP A 26 7.40 -3.38 -11.74
C ASP A 26 6.94 -1.92 -11.59
N THR A 27 6.02 -1.46 -12.44
CA THR A 27 5.58 -0.07 -12.51
C THR A 27 4.07 0.02 -12.27
N PHE A 28 3.69 0.79 -11.26
CA PHE A 28 2.31 0.92 -10.80
C PHE A 28 1.95 2.39 -10.63
N GLU A 29 0.66 2.69 -10.65
CA GLU A 29 0.09 3.96 -10.25
C GLU A 29 -0.51 3.83 -8.85
N LEU A 30 -0.07 4.71 -7.94
CA LEU A 30 -0.66 4.89 -6.62
C LEU A 30 -1.55 6.13 -6.65
N ALA A 31 -2.84 5.96 -6.34
CA ALA A 31 -3.84 7.01 -6.34
C ALA A 31 -4.42 7.19 -4.95
N GLN A 32 -4.28 8.38 -4.35
CA GLN A 32 -4.98 8.69 -3.09
C GLN A 32 -6.43 9.10 -3.39
N HIS A 33 -7.39 8.53 -2.67
CA HIS A 33 -8.82 8.81 -2.92
C HIS A 33 -9.24 10.20 -2.45
N ASP A 34 -8.86 10.54 -1.23
CA ASP A 34 -9.16 11.79 -0.54
C ASP A 34 -8.09 11.99 0.55
N ALA A 35 -7.55 13.20 0.68
CA ALA A 35 -6.48 13.51 1.62
C ALA A 35 -6.91 13.33 3.08
N ASP A 36 -8.21 13.43 3.37
CA ASP A 36 -8.77 13.27 4.70
C ASP A 36 -8.94 11.79 5.10
N TYR A 37 -8.71 10.84 4.18
CA TYR A 37 -8.94 9.42 4.41
C TYR A 37 -7.70 8.56 4.09
N PRO A 38 -7.52 7.43 4.81
CA PRO A 38 -6.34 6.58 4.67
C PRO A 38 -6.39 5.66 3.45
N TRP A 39 -7.21 5.94 2.43
CA TRP A 39 -7.49 5.02 1.33
C TRP A 39 -6.74 5.37 0.06
N PHE A 40 -6.15 4.35 -0.55
CA PHE A 40 -5.45 4.44 -1.82
C PHE A 40 -5.89 3.31 -2.76
N THR A 41 -5.65 3.52 -4.04
CA THR A 41 -5.66 2.46 -5.06
C THR A 41 -4.26 2.28 -5.59
N LEU A 42 -3.81 1.03 -5.72
CA LEU A 42 -2.57 0.66 -6.42
C LEU A 42 -2.92 -0.15 -7.66
N SER A 43 -2.56 0.32 -8.85
CA SER A 43 -2.88 -0.34 -10.12
C SER A 43 -1.67 -0.48 -11.02
N VAL A 44 -1.58 -1.57 -11.79
CA VAL A 44 -0.58 -1.66 -12.87
C VAL A 44 -0.83 -0.53 -13.86
N ALA A 45 0.22 0.19 -14.24
CA ALA A 45 0.10 1.27 -15.23
C ALA A 45 -0.40 0.71 -16.57
N ASP A 46 -1.31 1.42 -17.24
CA ASP A 46 -1.87 1.05 -18.55
C ASP A 46 -2.64 -0.30 -18.61
N ALA A 47 -2.97 -0.93 -17.46
CA ALA A 47 -3.75 -2.16 -17.42
C ALA A 47 -5.23 -1.90 -17.07
N ASP A 48 -6.16 -2.54 -17.79
CA ASP A 48 -7.60 -2.49 -17.48
C ASP A 48 -7.93 -3.11 -16.11
N PHE A 49 -7.07 -4.01 -15.59
CA PHE A 49 -7.13 -4.69 -14.28
C PHE A 49 -5.77 -5.37 -14.02
N PRO A 50 -5.29 -5.57 -12.77
CA PRO A 50 -5.96 -5.34 -11.51
C PRO A 50 -5.52 -4.09 -10.74
N SER A 51 -6.45 -3.56 -9.94
CA SER A 51 -6.20 -2.52 -8.96
C SER A 51 -6.46 -3.08 -7.56
N PHE A 52 -5.54 -2.84 -6.63
CA PHE A 52 -5.70 -3.14 -5.22
C PHE A 52 -6.29 -1.93 -4.52
N ILE A 53 -7.25 -2.18 -3.61
CA ILE A 53 -7.57 -1.21 -2.57
C ILE A 53 -6.52 -1.42 -1.48
N VAL A 54 -5.87 -0.33 -1.07
CA VAL A 54 -4.89 -0.37 0.01
C VAL A 54 -5.17 0.74 1.02
N VAL A 55 -4.73 0.56 2.25
CA VAL A 55 -5.02 1.46 3.37
C VAL A 55 -3.74 1.81 4.12
N ASP A 56 -3.60 3.05 4.56
CA ASP A 56 -2.54 3.45 5.49
C ASP A 56 -2.68 2.69 6.81
N LEU A 57 -1.70 1.83 7.09
CA LEU A 57 -1.69 0.99 8.28
C LEU A 57 -1.47 1.78 9.57
N ALA A 58 -0.71 2.88 9.52
CA ALA A 58 -0.48 3.71 10.69
C ALA A 58 -1.77 4.38 11.15
N ALA A 59 -2.62 4.78 10.20
CA ALA A 59 -3.94 5.33 10.47
C ALA A 59 -4.96 4.25 10.91
N ALA A 60 -4.88 3.04 10.35
CA ALA A 60 -5.85 1.98 10.60
C ALA A 60 -5.57 1.13 11.86
N PHE A 61 -4.32 1.01 12.29
CA PHE A 61 -3.91 0.13 13.38
C PHE A 61 -3.00 0.84 14.38
N THR A 62 -3.58 1.30 15.49
CA THR A 62 -2.82 1.95 16.56
C THR A 62 -1.85 0.97 17.22
N GLY A 63 -0.57 1.33 17.28
CA GLY A 63 0.48 0.54 17.94
C GLY A 63 0.99 -0.65 17.13
N LEU A 64 0.62 -0.75 15.85
CA LEU A 64 1.24 -1.70 14.94
C LEU A 64 2.74 -1.39 14.81
N SER A 65 3.56 -2.42 14.97
CA SER A 65 5.00 -2.35 14.75
C SER A 65 5.36 -3.34 13.65
N LEU A 66 6.11 -2.86 12.67
CA LEU A 66 6.57 -3.62 11.52
C LEU A 66 8.10 -3.56 11.48
N ASP A 67 8.71 -4.64 11.04
CA ASP A 67 10.13 -4.67 10.77
C ASP A 67 10.38 -4.36 9.29
N ILE A 68 11.25 -3.38 9.02
CA ILE A 68 11.67 -3.01 7.67
C ILE A 68 13.18 -3.29 7.59
N PRO A 69 13.58 -4.40 6.96
CA PRO A 69 14.98 -4.74 6.78
C PRO A 69 15.81 -3.61 6.15
N ASP A 70 17.02 -3.38 6.67
CA ASP A 70 17.93 -2.31 6.21
C ASP A 70 18.21 -2.38 4.71
N ASP A 71 18.28 -3.58 4.13
CA ASP A 71 18.49 -3.77 2.70
C ASP A 71 17.29 -3.32 1.87
N ILE A 72 16.06 -3.54 2.35
CA ILE A 72 14.85 -3.01 1.70
C ILE A 72 14.77 -1.50 1.85
N ALA A 73 15.09 -0.95 3.04
CA ALA A 73 15.11 0.49 3.25
C ALA A 73 16.11 1.19 2.32
N ALA A 74 17.28 0.58 2.11
CA ALA A 74 18.28 1.04 1.16
C ALA A 74 17.78 0.98 -0.30
N ASP A 75 17.15 -0.13 -0.71
CA ASP A 75 16.56 -0.28 -2.06
C ASP A 75 15.47 0.77 -2.32
N LEU A 76 14.68 1.09 -1.29
CA LEU A 76 13.65 2.14 -1.32
C LEU A 76 14.23 3.56 -1.33
N ASN A 77 15.54 3.74 -1.21
CA ASN A 77 16.19 5.04 -1.08
C ASN A 77 15.61 5.87 0.10
N ALA A 78 15.22 5.20 1.18
CA ALA A 78 14.70 5.84 2.39
C ALA A 78 15.84 6.57 3.12
N GLN A 79 15.65 7.86 3.41
CA GLN A 79 16.59 8.65 4.22
C GLN A 79 16.17 8.70 5.68
N ASP A 80 14.87 8.68 5.93
CA ASP A 80 14.22 8.57 7.23
C ASP A 80 13.05 7.58 7.12
N ILE A 81 12.80 6.82 8.18
CA ILE A 81 11.68 5.87 8.27
C ILE A 81 10.34 6.63 8.39
N ASP A 82 10.37 7.83 8.98
CA ASP A 82 9.19 8.67 9.19
C ASP A 82 8.63 9.22 7.86
N ASP A 83 9.43 9.19 6.79
CA ASP A 83 9.02 9.60 5.43
C ASP A 83 8.34 8.46 4.64
N LEU A 84 8.23 7.25 5.22
CA LEU A 84 7.67 6.08 4.55
C LEU A 84 6.17 5.95 4.80
N LEU A 85 5.41 5.77 3.72
CA LEU A 85 4.00 5.42 3.77
C LEU A 85 3.86 3.89 3.79
N ILE A 86 3.16 3.37 4.80
CA ILE A 86 2.95 1.94 4.98
C ILE A 86 1.52 1.57 4.61
N LEU A 87 1.35 0.79 3.55
CA LEU A 87 0.06 0.42 3.01
C LEU A 87 -0.23 -1.07 3.19
N GLY A 88 -1.44 -1.39 3.64
CA GLY A 88 -1.93 -2.75 3.72
C GLY A 88 -2.87 -3.07 2.55
N ILE A 89 -2.70 -4.22 1.92
CA ILE A 89 -3.62 -4.68 0.86
C ILE A 89 -4.94 -5.13 1.49
N VAL A 90 -6.04 -4.56 1.02
CA VAL A 90 -7.39 -4.82 1.52
C VAL A 90 -8.07 -5.91 0.72
N ASN A 91 -8.59 -6.92 1.41
CA ASN A 91 -9.51 -7.90 0.86
C ASN A 91 -10.95 -7.51 1.20
N VAL A 92 -11.69 -7.05 0.19
CA VAL A 92 -13.10 -6.64 0.32
C VAL A 92 -14.09 -7.81 0.29
N ALA A 93 -13.69 -8.97 -0.24
CA ALA A 93 -14.59 -10.10 -0.42
C ALA A 93 -14.92 -10.82 0.89
N ASP A 94 -14.05 -10.70 1.90
CA ASP A 94 -14.13 -11.42 3.18
C ASP A 94 -14.21 -10.46 4.37
N GLY A 95 -15.11 -9.47 4.29
CA GLY A 95 -15.42 -8.60 5.44
C GLY A 95 -14.43 -7.46 5.69
N PHE A 96 -13.75 -6.96 4.64
CA PHE A 96 -12.72 -5.91 4.73
C PHE A 96 -11.59 -6.29 5.70
N THR A 97 -10.71 -7.18 5.25
CA THR A 97 -9.51 -7.55 5.98
C THR A 97 -8.26 -6.97 5.33
N VAL A 98 -7.16 -6.90 6.07
CA VAL A 98 -5.86 -6.40 5.59
C VAL A 98 -4.78 -7.43 5.81
N ASN A 99 -3.90 -7.56 4.83
CA ASN A 99 -2.69 -8.37 4.95
C ASN A 99 -1.59 -7.60 5.70
N LEU A 100 -1.46 -7.84 7.00
CA LEU A 100 -0.40 -7.26 7.84
C LEU A 100 0.92 -8.03 7.73
N ALA A 101 0.91 -9.25 7.18
CA ALA A 101 2.12 -10.05 6.99
C ALA A 101 2.94 -9.64 5.76
N GLY A 102 2.33 -8.94 4.82
CA GLY A 102 2.98 -8.47 3.60
C GLY A 102 2.61 -7.03 3.24
N PRO A 103 2.84 -6.05 4.15
CA PRO A 103 2.62 -4.64 3.87
C PRO A 103 3.45 -4.16 2.69
N LEU A 104 2.97 -3.11 2.06
CA LEU A 104 3.67 -2.34 1.06
C LEU A 104 4.30 -1.13 1.73
N VAL A 105 5.58 -0.91 1.50
CA VAL A 105 6.33 0.26 2.01
C VAL A 105 6.64 1.16 0.84
N VAL A 106 6.22 2.41 0.92
CA VAL A 106 6.30 3.39 -0.17
C VAL A 106 7.14 4.57 0.26
N ASN A 107 8.12 4.93 -0.56
CA ASN A 107 8.83 6.20 -0.46
C ASN A 107 8.33 7.13 -1.58
N LEU A 108 7.48 8.09 -1.21
CA LEU A 108 6.86 9.02 -2.16
C LEU A 108 7.86 10.06 -2.72
N ILE A 109 8.99 10.29 -2.04
CA ILE A 109 10.04 11.20 -2.52
C ILE A 109 10.82 10.54 -3.67
N ALA A 110 11.15 9.25 -3.50
CA ALA A 110 11.89 8.47 -4.48
C ALA A 110 10.99 7.78 -5.52
N ASN A 111 9.67 7.77 -5.32
CA ASN A 111 8.69 7.02 -6.12
C ASN A 111 8.98 5.52 -6.18
N THR A 112 9.41 4.95 -5.07
CA THR A 112 9.75 3.53 -4.94
C THR A 112 8.81 2.84 -3.97
N ILE A 113 8.55 1.56 -4.22
CA ILE A 113 7.69 0.71 -3.40
C ILE A 113 8.28 -0.69 -3.26
N ALA A 114 8.01 -1.36 -2.13
CA ALA A 114 8.37 -2.74 -1.91
C ALA A 114 7.28 -3.46 -1.11
N GLN A 115 7.05 -4.74 -1.39
CA GLN A 115 6.32 -5.60 -0.47
C GLN A 115 7.32 -6.15 0.56
N VAL A 116 7.06 -5.90 1.84
CA VAL A 116 7.90 -6.38 2.95
C VAL A 116 7.19 -7.53 3.63
N VAL A 117 7.74 -8.73 3.49
CA VAL A 117 7.22 -9.91 4.20
C VAL A 117 7.73 -9.87 5.64
N GLN A 118 6.82 -9.89 6.59
CA GLN A 118 7.12 -9.84 8.01
C GLN A 118 7.52 -11.23 8.52
N ASP A 119 8.62 -11.32 9.27
CA ASP A 119 9.08 -12.59 9.87
C ASP A 119 8.23 -13.02 11.08
N THR A 120 7.50 -12.07 11.67
CA THR A 120 6.54 -12.33 12.76
C THR A 120 5.22 -12.84 12.18
N ASP A 121 4.52 -13.70 12.93
CA ASP A 121 3.22 -14.29 12.55
C ASP A 121 2.08 -13.26 12.63
N LEU A 122 2.16 -12.22 11.80
CA LEU A 122 1.12 -11.22 11.61
C LEU A 122 0.01 -11.79 10.71
N SER A 123 -1.23 -11.36 10.94
CA SER A 123 -2.37 -11.88 10.18
C SER A 123 -2.35 -11.42 8.72
N THR A 124 -2.60 -12.35 7.80
CA THR A 124 -2.87 -12.06 6.38
C THR A 124 -4.29 -11.56 6.12
N ALA A 125 -5.16 -11.63 7.14
CA ALA A 125 -6.55 -11.22 7.09
C ALA A 125 -6.97 -10.57 8.42
N ALA A 126 -6.24 -9.53 8.84
CA ALA A 126 -6.61 -8.76 10.02
C ALA A 126 -7.88 -7.93 9.71
N PRO A 127 -8.92 -7.95 10.56
CA PRO A 127 -10.12 -7.17 10.29
C PRO A 127 -9.82 -5.66 10.36
N LEU A 128 -10.30 -4.90 9.38
CA LEU A 128 -10.41 -3.43 9.46
C LEU A 128 -11.60 -3.08 10.35
N ASN A 129 -11.43 -3.22 11.66
CA ASN A 129 -12.42 -2.73 12.59
C ASN A 129 -12.15 -1.24 12.81
N GLY A 130 -13.12 -0.38 12.48
CA GLY A 130 -13.04 1.07 12.69
C GLY A 130 -13.18 1.46 14.15
N ASP A 131 -12.35 0.90 15.03
CA ASP A 131 -12.31 1.24 16.44
C ASP A 131 -11.54 2.55 16.62
N ASN A 132 -12.25 3.66 16.39
CA ASN A 132 -11.91 5.00 16.87
C ASN A 132 -12.48 5.20 18.28
#